data_AF-A0A6N2KHA9-F1
#
_entry.id   AF-A0A6N2KHA9-F1
#
_cell.length_a   1.000
_cell.length_b   1.000
_cell.length_c   1.000
_cell.angle_alpha   90.00
_cell.angle_beta   90.00
_cell.angle_gamma   90.00
#
_symmetry.space_group_name_H-M   'P 1'
#
loop_
_entity.id
_entity.type
_entity.pdbx_description
1 polymer ?
#
loop_
_entity_poly.entity_id
_entity_poly.type
_entity_poly.pdbx_seq_one_letter_code
_entity_poly.pdbx_strand_id
1 'polypeptide(L)'
;MAKTSNIHEQSHKPHRLRQAGPSQKTKKKKQQGGGGEEKKRNPKAFGFSSSVKAKKLQSRTVEKEQRKLHVPTIERNYGEPPPFVVVVHGPPQVGKSLLIKCLVKHYTKHNIQEVRGPITIVSGKKRRVQFVECPNDINGMIDAAKFADLALLLIDGSYGFEMETFEFLNILQVHGFPKIMGVLTHLDQFKDRLKHRFWTEIYDGAKLFYLSGLIHGKYVKREIHNLARFISVMKFHPLSWRTSHPYVLADRFEDVTPPERVRLDNKCDRNITLYGYLRGCNLKKGTKVHIAGVGDYNLAGATALADPCPLPSAAKKKGLRDKEKLFYAPMSGIGDLVYDKDAVYININDHFVQYSNVDNKNESMAHKGKDQDVGESLVKSLQNTKYSIDEKLEKSFISLFSRNANISSEAQNDAKDNHESVDHSHNLEPNESGEESDAEDLDGSESTDEDEAAQKDALVNGESDSSDEEYGAAAKQKVDPQDRMKEQVEFHGGRLRRKAMFGNDIDDKDLKDSDEGSEGDDDVGDQSFSDSDFQRKTEMK
;
A
#
# COMPACT_ATOMS: atom_id res chain seq x y z
N MET A 1 -47.01 -124.86 11.87
CA MET A 1 -45.97 -124.25 11.01
C MET A 1 -46.29 -122.78 10.80
N ALA A 2 -45.34 -121.99 10.28
CA ALA A 2 -45.37 -120.54 10.13
C ALA A 2 -45.44 -119.75 11.46
N LYS A 3 -44.83 -118.56 11.47
CA LYS A 3 -44.73 -117.66 12.64
C LYS A 3 -45.38 -116.33 12.29
N THR A 4 -46.05 -115.70 13.25
CA THR A 4 -46.40 -114.28 13.19
C THR A 4 -45.13 -113.43 13.30
N SER A 5 -44.94 -112.49 12.37
CA SER A 5 -43.79 -111.57 12.38
C SER A 5 -44.27 -110.13 12.39
N ASN A 6 -43.97 -109.39 13.46
CA ASN A 6 -44.21 -107.96 13.55
C ASN A 6 -43.47 -107.23 12.42
N ILE A 7 -44.20 -106.42 11.64
CA ILE A 7 -43.60 -105.43 10.76
C ILE A 7 -43.50 -104.13 11.56
N HIS A 8 -42.29 -103.81 12.05
CA HIS A 8 -42.03 -102.50 12.65
C HIS A 8 -42.10 -101.41 11.57
N GLU A 9 -42.80 -100.31 11.85
CA GLU A 9 -42.69 -99.08 11.06
C GLU A 9 -41.24 -98.60 11.03
N GLN A 10 -40.66 -98.44 9.84
CA GLN A 10 -39.34 -97.84 9.68
C GLN A 10 -39.48 -96.31 9.65
N SER A 11 -39.08 -95.64 10.73
CA SER A 11 -39.02 -94.19 10.76
C SER A 11 -37.98 -93.66 9.75
N HIS A 12 -38.45 -93.09 8.64
CA HIS A 12 -37.57 -92.49 7.63
C HIS A 12 -36.69 -91.39 8.25
N LYS A 13 -35.37 -91.50 8.10
CA LYS A 13 -34.41 -90.51 8.60
C LYS A 13 -34.66 -89.15 7.94
N PRO A 14 -34.84 -88.04 8.70
CA PRO A 14 -35.10 -86.74 8.11
C PRO A 14 -33.88 -86.24 7.33
N HIS A 15 -34.08 -85.94 6.04
CA HIS A 15 -33.07 -85.29 5.22
C HIS A 15 -32.72 -83.90 5.80
N ARG A 16 -31.42 -83.62 5.97
CA ARG A 16 -30.92 -82.32 6.46
C ARG A 16 -31.34 -81.21 5.50
N LEU A 17 -32.37 -80.43 5.89
CA LEU A 17 -32.83 -79.26 5.15
C LEU A 17 -31.64 -78.41 4.70
N ARG A 18 -31.63 -78.01 3.42
CA ARG A 18 -30.55 -77.23 2.82
C ARG A 18 -30.32 -75.96 3.63
N GLN A 19 -29.25 -75.95 4.43
CA GLN A 19 -28.68 -74.72 4.97
C GLN A 19 -28.11 -73.93 3.78
N ALA A 20 -28.96 -73.09 3.18
CA ALA A 20 -28.47 -71.93 2.46
C ALA A 20 -27.56 -71.17 3.44
N GLY A 21 -26.26 -71.19 3.17
CA GLY A 21 -25.27 -70.49 4.00
C GLY A 21 -25.52 -68.99 4.03
N PRO A 22 -24.72 -68.21 4.78
CA PRO A 22 -24.86 -66.76 4.89
C PRO A 22 -24.41 -66.01 3.61
N SER A 23 -24.96 -66.40 2.45
CA SER A 23 -25.10 -65.51 1.29
C SER A 23 -25.64 -64.18 1.80
N GLN A 24 -24.91 -63.10 1.49
CA GLN A 24 -25.14 -61.79 2.11
C GLN A 24 -26.63 -61.43 2.04
N LYS A 25 -27.30 -61.39 3.19
CA LYS A 25 -28.72 -61.09 3.29
C LYS A 25 -28.97 -59.73 2.64
N THR A 26 -29.52 -59.74 1.43
CA THR A 26 -30.03 -58.53 0.77
C THR A 26 -31.12 -57.98 1.67
N LYS A 27 -30.82 -56.90 2.39
CA LYS A 27 -31.71 -56.32 3.40
C LYS A 27 -32.97 -55.80 2.72
N LYS A 28 -33.99 -56.66 2.56
CA LYS A 28 -35.35 -56.30 2.16
C LYS A 28 -35.95 -55.38 3.23
N LYS A 29 -35.67 -54.07 3.14
CA LYS A 29 -36.39 -53.04 3.89
C LYS A 29 -37.87 -53.17 3.51
N LYS A 30 -38.72 -53.58 4.46
CA LYS A 30 -40.19 -53.51 4.31
C LYS A 30 -40.58 -52.10 3.83
N GLN A 31 -41.60 -52.02 2.97
CA GLN A 31 -42.29 -50.77 2.69
C GLN A 31 -43.44 -50.60 3.68
N GLN A 32 -43.17 -49.80 4.70
CA GLN A 32 -44.12 -48.97 5.42
C GLN A 32 -43.43 -47.59 5.51
N GLY A 33 -44.07 -46.45 5.25
CA GLY A 33 -45.45 -46.23 4.85
C GLY A 33 -45.86 -44.82 5.27
N GLY A 34 -45.67 -43.82 4.39
CA GLY A 34 -45.95 -42.42 4.68
C GLY A 34 -44.99 -41.46 3.95
N GLY A 35 -45.57 -40.40 3.35
CA GLY A 35 -44.96 -39.13 2.92
C GLY A 35 -43.53 -39.11 2.33
N GLY A 36 -43.43 -38.99 1.00
CA GLY A 36 -42.21 -38.51 0.31
C GLY A 36 -41.66 -39.45 -0.78
N GLU A 37 -41.66 -38.99 -2.04
CA GLU A 37 -41.15 -39.75 -3.19
C GLU A 37 -39.61 -39.73 -3.34
N GLU A 38 -38.87 -40.08 -2.30
CA GLU A 38 -37.44 -40.41 -2.49
C GLU A 38 -37.30 -41.75 -3.22
N LYS A 39 -37.22 -41.68 -4.56
CA LYS A 39 -37.04 -42.82 -5.46
C LYS A 39 -35.85 -43.66 -5.00
N LYS A 40 -36.12 -44.90 -4.55
CA LYS A 40 -35.14 -45.87 -4.03
C LYS A 40 -34.12 -46.29 -5.10
N ARG A 41 -33.12 -45.45 -5.32
CA ARG A 41 -32.01 -45.66 -6.25
C ARG A 41 -31.28 -46.97 -5.93
N ASN A 42 -31.06 -47.81 -6.95
CA ASN A 42 -30.36 -49.08 -6.82
C ASN A 42 -28.88 -48.83 -6.47
N PRO A 43 -28.39 -49.17 -5.26
CA PRO A 43 -27.03 -48.83 -4.85
C PRO A 43 -25.95 -49.53 -5.69
N LYS A 44 -26.27 -50.63 -6.37
CA LYS A 44 -25.33 -51.28 -7.30
C LYS A 44 -25.12 -50.47 -8.60
N ALA A 45 -26.07 -49.64 -8.99
CA ALA A 45 -25.98 -48.79 -10.20
C ALA A 45 -25.22 -47.47 -9.95
N PHE A 46 -24.97 -47.11 -8.69
CA PHE A 46 -24.21 -45.91 -8.29
C PHE A 46 -22.85 -46.26 -7.67
N GLY A 47 -22.26 -47.39 -8.10
CA GLY A 47 -20.90 -47.78 -7.72
C GLY A 47 -19.82 -46.99 -8.48
N PHE A 48 -18.66 -46.80 -7.86
CA PHE A 48 -17.49 -46.21 -8.50
C PHE A 48 -16.79 -47.23 -9.41
N SER A 49 -16.35 -46.82 -10.61
CA SER A 49 -15.62 -47.70 -11.55
C SER A 49 -14.25 -48.15 -11.05
N SER A 50 -13.64 -47.42 -10.10
CA SER A 50 -12.43 -47.85 -9.39
C SER A 50 -12.52 -47.42 -7.93
N SER A 51 -12.61 -48.40 -7.03
CA SER A 51 -12.64 -48.20 -5.57
C SER A 51 -11.34 -47.58 -5.06
N VAL A 52 -10.19 -48.02 -5.57
CA VAL A 52 -8.86 -47.50 -5.19
C VAL A 52 -8.69 -46.04 -5.58
N LYS A 53 -9.06 -45.67 -6.81
CA LYS A 53 -8.99 -44.27 -7.29
C LYS A 53 -9.99 -43.38 -6.53
N ALA A 54 -11.20 -43.88 -6.27
CA ALA A 54 -12.18 -43.18 -5.44
C ALA A 54 -11.66 -42.94 -4.01
N LYS A 55 -11.08 -43.96 -3.35
CA LYS A 55 -10.49 -43.84 -2.00
C LYS A 55 -9.35 -42.82 -1.97
N LYS A 56 -8.39 -42.88 -2.91
CA LYS A 56 -7.26 -41.92 -2.98
C LYS A 56 -7.73 -40.48 -3.22
N LEU A 57 -8.78 -40.28 -4.02
CA LEU A 57 -9.40 -38.96 -4.22
C LEU A 57 -10.19 -38.49 -2.98
N GLN A 58 -10.92 -39.37 -2.30
CA GLN A 58 -11.63 -39.05 -1.06
C GLN A 58 -10.64 -38.65 0.04
N SER A 59 -9.59 -39.44 0.30
CA SER A 59 -8.55 -39.10 1.26
C SER A 59 -7.90 -37.73 0.96
N ARG A 60 -7.51 -37.48 -0.30
CA ARG A 60 -6.92 -36.19 -0.69
C ARG A 60 -7.91 -35.01 -0.60
N THR A 61 -9.21 -35.24 -0.72
CA THR A 61 -10.23 -34.20 -0.54
C THR A 61 -10.45 -33.89 0.93
N VAL A 62 -10.62 -34.92 1.77
CA VAL A 62 -10.75 -34.78 3.24
C VAL A 62 -9.49 -34.12 3.83
N GLU A 63 -8.29 -34.51 3.40
CA GLU A 63 -7.04 -33.87 3.79
C GLU A 63 -7.00 -32.37 3.40
N LYS A 64 -7.43 -32.03 2.18
CA LYS A 64 -7.54 -30.64 1.72
C LYS A 64 -8.63 -29.84 2.44
N GLU A 65 -9.64 -30.50 3.00
CA GLU A 65 -10.69 -29.86 3.79
C GLU A 65 -10.21 -29.65 5.23
N GLN A 66 -9.57 -30.65 5.84
CA GLN A 66 -8.90 -30.54 7.13
C GLN A 66 -7.82 -29.45 7.13
N ARG A 67 -6.96 -29.38 6.10
CA ARG A 67 -5.96 -28.29 5.91
C ARG A 67 -6.59 -26.90 5.66
N LYS A 68 -7.90 -26.78 5.42
CA LYS A 68 -8.62 -25.49 5.33
C LYS A 68 -9.29 -25.10 6.65
N LEU A 69 -9.54 -26.03 7.56
CA LEU A 69 -10.13 -25.72 8.85
C LEU A 69 -9.12 -24.91 9.68
N HIS A 70 -9.53 -23.71 10.08
CA HIS A 70 -8.78 -22.81 10.95
C HIS A 70 -9.68 -22.43 12.13
N VAL A 71 -9.08 -21.96 13.23
CA VAL A 71 -9.84 -21.41 14.36
C VAL A 71 -10.67 -20.20 13.89
N PRO A 72 -11.98 -20.13 14.22
CA PRO A 72 -12.83 -19.02 13.79
C PRO A 72 -12.53 -17.74 14.59
N THR A 73 -11.69 -16.87 14.03
CA THR A 73 -11.37 -15.55 14.59
C THR A 73 -12.43 -14.51 14.22
N ILE A 74 -12.82 -13.64 15.16
CA ILE A 74 -13.75 -12.53 14.92
C ILE A 74 -12.97 -11.34 14.31
N GLU A 75 -13.27 -10.99 13.06
CA GLU A 75 -12.77 -9.75 12.45
C GLU A 75 -13.62 -8.55 12.92
N ARG A 76 -12.97 -7.52 13.48
CA ARG A 76 -13.61 -6.29 14.00
C ARG A 76 -13.43 -5.07 13.08
N ASN A 77 -13.34 -5.30 11.78
CA ASN A 77 -13.13 -4.27 10.76
C ASN A 77 -14.44 -3.53 10.47
N TYR A 78 -14.68 -2.40 11.15
CA TYR A 78 -15.85 -1.53 10.93
C TYR A 78 -15.46 -0.30 10.10
N GLY A 79 -16.22 0.00 9.04
CA GLY A 79 -15.99 1.17 8.20
C GLY A 79 -14.84 1.01 7.18
N GLU A 80 -14.06 2.06 6.99
CA GLU A 80 -12.92 2.06 6.06
C GLU A 80 -11.67 1.44 6.71
N PRO A 81 -10.97 0.49 6.06
CA PRO A 81 -9.82 -0.16 6.68
C PRO A 81 -8.62 0.81 6.82
N PRO A 82 -7.90 0.78 7.95
CA PRO A 82 -6.65 1.52 8.11
C PRO A 82 -5.56 0.97 7.17
N PRO A 83 -4.52 1.76 6.83
CA PRO A 83 -3.44 1.31 5.96
C PRO A 83 -2.65 0.16 6.61
N PHE A 84 -2.48 -0.98 5.92
CA PHE A 84 -1.79 -2.14 6.51
C PHE A 84 -0.31 -1.86 6.74
N VAL A 85 0.22 -2.20 7.90
CA VAL A 85 1.61 -1.85 8.27
C VAL A 85 2.59 -2.85 7.69
N VAL A 86 3.56 -2.34 6.95
CA VAL A 86 4.66 -3.09 6.33
C VAL A 86 5.96 -2.61 6.96
N VAL A 87 6.45 -3.35 7.95
CA VAL A 87 7.76 -3.11 8.56
C VAL A 87 8.85 -3.64 7.64
N VAL A 88 9.91 -2.84 7.46
CA VAL A 88 11.12 -3.17 6.72
C VAL A 88 12.23 -3.37 7.74
N HIS A 89 12.58 -4.63 8.01
CA HIS A 89 13.70 -5.02 8.89
C HIS A 89 14.85 -5.61 8.08
N GLY A 90 16.01 -5.67 8.70
CA GLY A 90 17.27 -6.15 8.13
C GLY A 90 18.45 -5.50 8.86
N PRO A 91 19.67 -6.05 8.66
CA PRO A 91 20.89 -5.60 9.32
C PRO A 91 21.28 -4.15 8.98
N PRO A 92 22.31 -3.57 9.63
CA PRO A 92 22.83 -2.27 9.23
C PRO A 92 23.30 -2.31 7.76
N GLN A 93 23.24 -1.16 7.08
CA GLN A 93 23.74 -0.95 5.71
C GLN A 93 23.10 -1.79 4.57
N VAL A 94 22.26 -2.80 4.86
CA VAL A 94 21.59 -3.70 3.87
C VAL A 94 20.65 -3.00 2.85
N GLY A 95 20.34 -1.71 3.05
CA GLY A 95 19.54 -0.90 2.14
C GLY A 95 18.05 -0.72 2.53
N LYS A 96 17.68 -0.85 3.80
CA LYS A 96 16.28 -0.68 4.32
C LYS A 96 15.59 0.58 3.77
N SER A 97 16.12 1.76 4.07
CA SER A 97 15.58 3.04 3.61
C SER A 97 15.59 3.16 2.08
N LEU A 98 16.57 2.56 1.40
CA LEU A 98 16.65 2.55 -0.05
C LEU A 98 15.52 1.71 -0.69
N LEU A 99 15.16 0.58 -0.08
CA LEU A 99 14.03 -0.24 -0.52
C LEU A 99 12.73 0.55 -0.39
N ILE A 100 12.53 1.27 0.73
CA ILE A 100 11.36 2.14 0.93
C ILE A 100 11.32 3.25 -0.13
N LYS A 101 12.43 3.97 -0.38
CA LYS A 101 12.52 4.98 -1.45
C LYS A 101 12.16 4.39 -2.82
N CYS A 102 12.61 3.18 -3.13
CA CYS A 102 12.31 2.51 -4.40
C CYS A 102 10.85 2.03 -4.50
N LEU A 103 10.26 1.51 -3.41
CA LEU A 103 8.86 1.10 -3.35
C LEU A 103 7.93 2.31 -3.47
N VAL A 104 8.15 3.37 -2.69
CA VAL A 104 7.34 4.59 -2.77
C VAL A 104 7.42 5.19 -4.18
N LYS A 105 8.62 5.28 -4.78
CA LYS A 105 8.78 5.73 -6.18
C LYS A 105 8.06 4.85 -7.20
N HIS A 106 7.91 3.55 -6.96
CA HIS A 106 7.10 2.67 -7.81
C HIS A 106 5.59 2.95 -7.67
N TYR A 107 5.09 3.15 -6.45
CA TYR A 107 3.67 3.41 -6.19
C TYR A 107 3.22 4.83 -6.57
N THR A 108 4.00 5.86 -6.22
CA THR A 108 3.59 7.28 -6.32
C THR A 108 4.20 8.01 -7.53
N LYS A 109 5.24 7.44 -8.16
CA LYS A 109 6.16 8.08 -9.13
C LYS A 109 7.10 9.15 -8.56
N HIS A 110 6.81 9.73 -7.39
CA HIS A 110 7.64 10.76 -6.75
C HIS A 110 8.94 10.17 -6.18
N ASN A 111 9.94 11.02 -5.98
CA ASN A 111 11.22 10.66 -5.36
C ASN A 111 11.28 11.28 -3.95
N ILE A 112 11.64 10.48 -2.95
CA ILE A 112 11.83 10.94 -1.57
C ILE A 112 13.34 11.01 -1.29
N GLN A 113 13.81 12.15 -0.76
CA GLN A 113 15.23 12.34 -0.40
C GLN A 113 15.58 11.54 0.87
N GLU A 114 14.86 11.76 1.96
CA GLU A 114 15.01 11.05 3.24
C GLU A 114 13.72 10.36 3.68
N VAL A 115 13.87 9.14 4.23
CA VAL A 115 12.79 8.35 4.83
C VAL A 115 12.94 8.46 6.35
N ARG A 116 11.95 9.06 7.01
CA ARG A 116 11.84 9.19 8.47
C ARG A 116 10.38 9.06 8.89
N GLY A 117 10.12 8.32 9.97
CA GLY A 117 8.76 7.97 10.38
C GLY A 117 8.03 7.04 9.40
N PRO A 118 6.71 6.85 9.57
CA PRO A 118 5.94 5.96 8.71
C PRO A 118 5.44 6.67 7.44
N ILE A 119 5.39 5.94 6.32
CA ILE A 119 4.96 6.46 5.01
C ILE A 119 3.72 5.71 4.52
N THR A 120 2.57 6.39 4.53
CA THR A 120 1.29 5.84 4.05
C THR A 120 1.11 6.09 2.55
N ILE A 121 0.70 5.06 1.80
CA ILE A 121 0.46 5.10 0.35
C ILE A 121 -0.86 4.42 -0.06
N VAL A 122 -1.48 4.91 -1.14
CA VAL A 122 -2.61 4.23 -1.80
C VAL A 122 -2.10 3.15 -2.75
N SER A 123 -2.04 1.90 -2.28
CA SER A 123 -1.66 0.72 -3.08
C SER A 123 -2.76 0.30 -4.08
N GLY A 124 -4.03 0.52 -3.75
CA GLY A 124 -5.16 0.28 -4.65
C GLY A 124 -6.52 0.67 -4.05
N LYS A 125 -7.58 0.59 -4.87
CA LYS A 125 -8.94 1.13 -4.58
C LYS A 125 -9.65 0.65 -3.30
N LYS A 126 -9.14 -0.40 -2.64
CA LYS A 126 -9.66 -0.90 -1.36
C LYS A 126 -8.56 -1.15 -0.33
N ARG A 127 -7.34 -0.66 -0.58
CA ARG A 127 -6.17 -1.01 0.22
C ARG A 127 -5.08 0.05 0.18
N ARG A 128 -4.76 0.54 1.37
CA ARG A 128 -3.61 1.39 1.66
C ARG A 128 -2.54 0.57 2.37
N VAL A 129 -1.30 1.03 2.28
CA VAL A 129 -0.11 0.39 2.86
C VAL A 129 0.69 1.46 3.57
N GLN A 130 1.17 1.17 4.77
CA GLN A 130 2.04 2.07 5.53
C GLN A 130 3.41 1.41 5.70
N PHE A 131 4.44 1.96 5.05
CA PHE A 131 5.81 1.49 5.21
C PHE A 131 6.45 2.08 6.46
N VAL A 132 7.18 1.26 7.20
CA VAL A 132 7.92 1.68 8.41
C VAL A 132 9.30 1.06 8.36
N GLU A 133 10.35 1.85 8.56
CA GLU A 133 11.71 1.32 8.72
C GLU A 133 11.92 0.85 10.17
N CYS A 134 12.43 -0.38 10.35
CA CYS A 134 12.80 -0.86 11.67
C CYS A 134 14.19 -0.32 12.06
N PRO A 135 14.34 0.39 13.20
CA PRO A 135 15.65 0.71 13.74
C PRO A 135 16.37 -0.56 14.19
N ASN A 136 17.69 -0.48 14.38
CA ASN A 136 18.54 -1.60 14.81
C ASN A 136 18.50 -1.85 16.34
N ASP A 137 17.73 -1.06 17.10
CA ASP A 137 17.57 -1.29 18.54
C ASP A 137 16.54 -2.41 18.82
N ILE A 138 16.85 -3.27 19.79
CA ILE A 138 16.02 -4.41 20.19
C ILE A 138 14.65 -3.95 20.71
N ASN A 139 14.55 -2.80 21.39
CA ASN A 139 13.25 -2.28 21.84
C ASN A 139 12.40 -1.85 20.63
N GLY A 140 13.01 -1.16 19.67
CA GLY A 140 12.36 -0.81 18.40
C GLY A 140 11.95 -2.03 17.56
N MET A 141 12.75 -3.10 17.55
CA MET A 141 12.39 -4.40 16.95
C MET A 141 11.18 -5.04 17.65
N ILE A 142 11.15 -5.02 18.99
CA ILE A 142 10.05 -5.52 19.82
C ILE A 142 8.75 -4.74 19.54
N ASP A 143 8.81 -3.41 19.45
CA ASP A 143 7.62 -2.60 19.16
C ASP A 143 7.15 -2.74 17.71
N ALA A 144 8.08 -2.78 16.74
CA ALA A 144 7.76 -3.05 15.34
C ALA A 144 7.06 -4.41 15.16
N ALA A 145 7.51 -5.45 15.85
CA ALA A 145 6.88 -6.77 15.83
C ALA A 145 5.42 -6.74 16.32
N LYS A 146 5.11 -5.96 17.37
CA LYS A 146 3.74 -5.85 17.91
C LYS A 146 2.75 -5.32 16.85
N PHE A 147 3.16 -4.39 15.99
CA PHE A 147 2.26 -3.75 15.00
C PHE A 147 2.39 -4.21 13.54
N ALA A 148 3.46 -4.90 13.13
CA ALA A 148 3.72 -5.29 11.73
C ALA A 148 2.70 -6.30 11.15
N ASP A 149 1.87 -5.91 10.17
CA ASP A 149 0.98 -6.84 9.45
C ASP A 149 1.76 -7.65 8.39
N LEU A 150 2.78 -7.02 7.82
CA LEU A 150 3.82 -7.62 6.99
C LEU A 150 5.20 -7.23 7.54
N ALA A 151 6.10 -8.20 7.63
CA ALA A 151 7.53 -7.94 7.71
C ALA A 151 8.19 -8.23 6.35
N LEU A 152 8.88 -7.24 5.80
CA LEU A 152 9.88 -7.43 4.75
C LEU A 152 11.24 -7.58 5.44
N LEU A 153 11.85 -8.77 5.31
CA LEU A 153 13.17 -9.06 5.87
C LEU A 153 14.21 -8.90 4.79
N LEU A 154 15.07 -7.90 4.90
CA LEU A 154 16.24 -7.74 4.04
C LEU A 154 17.35 -8.64 4.57
N ILE A 155 17.92 -9.43 3.65
CA ILE A 155 19.01 -10.37 3.91
C ILE A 155 20.11 -10.04 2.90
N ASP A 156 21.34 -9.90 3.36
CA ASP A 156 22.45 -9.66 2.47
C ASP A 156 22.81 -10.96 1.72
N GLY A 157 22.91 -10.90 0.39
CA GLY A 157 23.27 -12.04 -0.44
C GLY A 157 24.73 -12.45 -0.36
N SER A 158 25.61 -11.55 0.07
CA SER A 158 27.05 -11.79 0.22
C SER A 158 27.41 -12.31 1.61
N TYR A 159 26.82 -11.75 2.67
CA TYR A 159 27.07 -12.16 4.06
C TYR A 159 26.12 -13.28 4.54
N GLY A 160 24.88 -13.30 4.03
CA GLY A 160 23.82 -14.20 4.47
C GLY A 160 23.03 -13.65 5.66
N PHE A 161 22.76 -14.50 6.64
CA PHE A 161 21.91 -14.16 7.78
C PHE A 161 22.72 -13.68 8.99
N GLU A 162 22.48 -12.43 9.39
CA GLU A 162 23.05 -11.80 10.59
C GLU A 162 22.20 -12.01 11.84
N MET A 163 22.79 -11.87 13.04
CA MET A 163 22.09 -12.10 14.31
C MET A 163 20.89 -11.17 14.51
N GLU A 164 20.94 -9.90 14.08
CA GLU A 164 19.77 -8.99 14.09
C GLU A 164 18.56 -9.55 13.31
N THR A 165 18.77 -10.40 12.30
CA THR A 165 17.67 -11.03 11.54
C THR A 165 17.05 -12.19 12.32
N PHE A 166 17.85 -12.94 13.07
CA PHE A 166 17.38 -14.03 13.94
C PHE A 166 16.65 -13.49 15.18
N GLU A 167 17.17 -12.44 15.80
CA GLU A 167 16.55 -11.81 16.96
C GLU A 167 15.15 -11.30 16.60
N PHE A 168 15.01 -10.54 15.52
CA PHE A 168 13.70 -10.08 15.06
C PHE A 168 12.77 -11.23 14.65
N LEU A 169 13.27 -12.29 14.01
CA LEU A 169 12.48 -13.49 13.70
C LEU A 169 11.92 -14.16 14.96
N ASN A 170 12.73 -14.32 16.00
CA ASN A 170 12.33 -14.90 17.28
C ASN A 170 11.32 -14.00 18.01
N ILE A 171 11.55 -12.68 18.03
CA ILE A 171 10.63 -11.66 18.57
C ILE A 171 9.26 -11.72 17.86
N LEU A 172 9.25 -11.86 16.52
CA LEU A 172 8.03 -12.04 15.73
C LEU A 172 7.30 -13.35 16.05
N GLN A 173 8.01 -14.45 16.31
CA GLN A 173 7.39 -15.72 16.72
C GLN A 173 6.71 -15.58 18.08
N VAL A 174 7.34 -14.93 19.06
CA VAL A 174 6.81 -14.74 20.42
C VAL A 174 5.60 -13.80 20.45
N HIS A 175 5.64 -12.67 19.73
CA HIS A 175 4.52 -11.71 19.71
C HIS A 175 3.35 -12.09 18.79
N GLY A 176 3.49 -13.18 18.02
CA GLY A 176 2.48 -13.67 17.08
C GLY A 176 2.90 -13.43 15.65
N PHE A 177 3.29 -14.51 14.97
CA PHE A 177 3.98 -14.47 13.68
C PHE A 177 3.12 -13.84 12.56
N PRO A 178 3.47 -12.65 12.03
CA PRO A 178 2.72 -12.01 10.95
C PRO A 178 3.08 -12.65 9.60
N LYS A 179 2.66 -12.04 8.49
CA LYS A 179 3.17 -12.46 7.18
C LYS A 179 4.58 -11.91 6.96
N ILE A 180 5.43 -12.75 6.38
CA ILE A 180 6.84 -12.46 6.10
C ILE A 180 7.08 -12.60 4.59
N MET A 181 7.91 -11.72 4.04
CA MET A 181 8.60 -11.92 2.77
C MET A 181 10.08 -11.62 2.96
N GLY A 182 10.95 -12.46 2.41
CA GLY A 182 12.39 -12.18 2.33
C GLY A 182 12.70 -11.36 1.09
N VAL A 183 13.64 -10.43 1.21
CA VAL A 183 14.18 -9.62 0.11
C VAL A 183 15.71 -9.74 0.19
N LEU A 184 16.31 -10.41 -0.78
CA LEU A 184 17.73 -10.70 -0.79
C LEU A 184 18.46 -9.68 -1.68
N THR A 185 19.38 -8.93 -1.08
CA THR A 185 20.12 -7.81 -1.70
C THR A 185 21.56 -8.20 -2.06
N HIS A 186 22.32 -7.30 -2.70
CA HIS A 186 23.75 -7.47 -3.02
C HIS A 186 24.12 -8.77 -3.79
N LEU A 187 23.21 -9.20 -4.67
CA LEU A 187 23.38 -10.36 -5.54
C LEU A 187 24.46 -10.19 -6.61
N ASP A 188 24.91 -8.96 -6.88
CA ASP A 188 26.07 -8.68 -7.73
C ASP A 188 27.32 -9.50 -7.30
N GLN A 189 27.41 -9.88 -6.02
CA GLN A 189 28.56 -10.60 -5.46
C GLN A 189 28.37 -12.13 -5.33
N PHE A 190 27.15 -12.68 -5.43
CA PHE A 190 26.92 -14.10 -5.11
C PHE A 190 25.77 -14.78 -5.87
N LYS A 191 25.88 -16.10 -6.08
CA LYS A 191 24.94 -16.90 -6.90
C LYS A 191 24.60 -18.31 -6.35
N ASP A 192 24.31 -18.50 -5.04
CA ASP A 192 23.62 -19.76 -4.65
C ASP A 192 22.80 -19.84 -3.33
N ARG A 193 21.94 -20.87 -3.29
CA ARG A 193 21.25 -21.62 -2.18
C ARG A 193 20.72 -20.99 -0.88
N LEU A 194 20.87 -19.69 -0.56
CA LEU A 194 20.31 -19.11 0.69
C LEU A 194 18.80 -19.37 0.92
N LYS A 195 18.05 -19.67 -0.14
CA LYS A 195 16.62 -20.03 -0.13
C LYS A 195 16.25 -21.21 0.78
N HIS A 196 17.06 -22.27 0.87
CA HIS A 196 16.70 -23.43 1.72
C HIS A 196 16.79 -23.09 3.21
N ARG A 197 17.81 -22.31 3.59
CA ARG A 197 17.99 -21.79 4.95
C ARG A 197 16.82 -20.87 5.35
N PHE A 198 16.42 -19.97 4.45
CA PHE A 198 15.21 -19.14 4.61
C PHE A 198 13.92 -19.96 4.83
N TRP A 199 13.80 -21.14 4.22
CA TRP A 199 12.65 -22.03 4.42
C TRP A 199 12.69 -22.78 5.76
N THR A 200 13.86 -23.21 6.23
CA THR A 200 14.01 -23.86 7.55
C THR A 200 13.80 -22.91 8.73
N GLU A 201 14.09 -21.62 8.56
CA GLU A 201 14.08 -20.63 9.64
C GLU A 201 12.72 -19.88 9.80
N ILE A 202 11.87 -19.92 8.76
CA ILE A 202 10.59 -19.17 8.71
C ILE A 202 9.40 -20.12 8.53
N TYR A 203 9.29 -20.75 7.36
CA TYR A 203 8.41 -21.89 7.04
C TYR A 203 8.66 -22.35 5.60
N ASP A 204 8.41 -23.62 5.31
CA ASP A 204 8.55 -24.17 3.97
C ASP A 204 7.64 -23.46 2.94
N GLY A 205 8.19 -23.13 1.78
CA GLY A 205 7.51 -22.35 0.75
C GLY A 205 7.35 -20.85 1.07
N ALA A 206 8.04 -20.31 2.08
CA ALA A 206 8.12 -18.86 2.30
C ALA A 206 8.68 -18.13 1.06
N LYS A 207 8.24 -16.88 0.85
CA LYS A 207 8.57 -16.13 -0.37
C LYS A 207 9.84 -15.32 -0.19
N LEU A 208 10.82 -15.59 -1.05
CA LEU A 208 12.07 -14.87 -1.18
C LEU A 208 12.08 -14.11 -2.52
N PHE A 209 12.41 -12.84 -2.48
CA PHE A 209 12.64 -11.98 -3.64
C PHE A 209 14.13 -11.72 -3.81
N TYR A 210 14.55 -11.53 -5.05
CA TYR A 210 15.93 -11.30 -5.44
C TYR A 210 16.02 -9.89 -6.04
N LEU A 211 16.87 -9.03 -5.48
CA LEU A 211 17.18 -7.70 -6.02
C LEU A 211 18.60 -7.74 -6.58
N SER A 212 18.72 -7.75 -7.90
CA SER A 212 19.96 -8.16 -8.58
C SER A 212 21.13 -7.20 -8.27
N GLY A 213 20.86 -5.90 -8.25
CA GLY A 213 21.85 -4.86 -8.00
C GLY A 213 21.26 -3.45 -8.01
N LEU A 214 22.14 -2.43 -8.00
CA LEU A 214 21.78 -1.00 -8.00
C LEU A 214 22.12 -0.31 -9.32
N ILE A 215 21.13 0.34 -9.92
CA ILE A 215 21.26 1.14 -11.15
C ILE A 215 20.99 2.61 -10.79
N HIS A 216 21.98 3.49 -10.97
CA HIS A 216 21.95 4.89 -10.51
C HIS A 216 21.49 5.03 -9.05
N GLY A 217 22.05 4.18 -8.17
CA GLY A 217 21.74 4.15 -6.74
C GLY A 217 20.32 3.71 -6.39
N LYS A 218 19.60 3.00 -7.27
CA LYS A 218 18.22 2.54 -7.08
C LYS A 218 18.02 1.12 -7.61
N TYR A 219 17.18 0.32 -6.96
CA TYR A 219 16.93 -1.08 -7.37
C TYR A 219 16.20 -1.17 -8.73
N VAL A 220 16.36 -2.32 -9.40
CA VAL A 220 15.80 -2.56 -10.73
C VAL A 220 14.27 -2.47 -10.74
N LYS A 221 13.72 -1.57 -11.58
CA LYS A 221 12.27 -1.27 -11.65
C LYS A 221 11.39 -2.52 -11.81
N ARG A 222 11.85 -3.55 -12.52
CA ARG A 222 11.11 -4.82 -12.76
C ARG A 222 10.97 -5.66 -11.48
N GLU A 223 12.01 -5.71 -10.67
CA GLU A 223 12.07 -6.50 -9.44
C GLU A 223 11.22 -5.85 -8.35
N ILE A 224 11.35 -4.53 -8.19
CA ILE A 224 10.49 -3.72 -7.32
C ILE A 224 9.02 -3.81 -7.75
N HIS A 225 8.72 -3.81 -9.05
CA HIS A 225 7.35 -4.03 -9.55
C HIS A 225 6.80 -5.40 -9.13
N ASN A 226 7.61 -6.47 -9.20
CA ASN A 226 7.19 -7.80 -8.77
C ASN A 226 6.94 -7.85 -7.26
N LEU A 227 7.84 -7.29 -6.43
CA LEU A 227 7.67 -7.18 -4.99
C LEU A 227 6.40 -6.38 -4.63
N ALA A 228 6.22 -5.19 -5.21
CA ALA A 228 5.03 -4.35 -5.02
C ALA A 228 3.73 -5.07 -5.41
N ARG A 229 3.74 -5.84 -6.51
CA ARG A 229 2.60 -6.67 -6.93
C ARG A 229 2.25 -7.75 -5.90
N PHE A 230 3.23 -8.39 -5.29
CA PHE A 230 2.97 -9.38 -4.22
C PHE A 230 2.50 -8.72 -2.92
N ILE A 231 3.09 -7.58 -2.52
CA ILE A 231 2.61 -6.79 -1.38
C ILE A 231 1.13 -6.43 -1.60
N SER A 232 0.78 -5.88 -2.77
CA SER A 232 -0.57 -5.43 -3.14
C SER A 232 -1.63 -6.54 -3.20
N VAL A 233 -1.23 -7.80 -3.46
CA VAL A 233 -2.14 -8.96 -3.54
C VAL A 233 -2.22 -9.75 -2.22
N MET A 234 -1.29 -9.56 -1.28
CA MET A 234 -1.26 -10.30 -0.02
C MET A 234 -2.52 -10.07 0.83
N LYS A 235 -2.98 -11.14 1.49
CA LYS A 235 -3.97 -11.10 2.57
C LYS A 235 -3.28 -11.34 3.90
N PHE A 236 -3.68 -10.57 4.91
CA PHE A 236 -3.21 -10.74 6.29
C PHE A 236 -4.18 -11.59 7.09
N HIS A 237 -3.71 -12.14 8.20
CA HIS A 237 -4.55 -12.77 9.22
C HIS A 237 -4.43 -11.92 10.48
N PRO A 238 -5.53 -11.42 11.06
CA PRO A 238 -5.44 -10.51 12.19
C PRO A 238 -5.10 -11.28 13.48
N LEU A 239 -4.01 -10.87 14.14
CA LEU A 239 -3.58 -11.45 15.41
C LEU A 239 -4.59 -11.15 16.51
N SER A 240 -4.74 -12.06 17.48
CA SER A 240 -5.68 -11.93 18.61
C SER A 240 -5.51 -10.63 19.38
N TRP A 241 -4.27 -10.26 19.75
CA TRP A 241 -3.97 -9.00 20.43
C TRP A 241 -4.42 -7.76 19.62
N ARG A 242 -4.21 -7.80 18.30
CA ARG A 242 -4.60 -6.70 17.40
C ARG A 242 -6.10 -6.61 17.18
N THR A 243 -6.88 -7.68 17.39
CA THR A 243 -8.35 -7.60 17.38
C THR A 243 -8.94 -7.26 18.75
N SER A 244 -8.25 -7.53 19.86
CA SER A 244 -8.75 -7.22 21.21
C SER A 244 -8.44 -5.79 21.68
N HIS A 245 -7.31 -5.18 21.29
CA HIS A 245 -6.88 -3.87 21.79
C HIS A 245 -6.96 -2.75 20.74
N PRO A 246 -7.34 -1.51 21.13
CA PRO A 246 -7.13 -0.33 20.30
C PRO A 246 -5.64 0.04 20.31
N TYR A 247 -5.08 0.35 19.14
CA TYR A 247 -3.73 0.89 19.03
C TYR A 247 -3.63 1.92 17.90
N VAL A 248 -2.65 2.81 18.00
CA VAL A 248 -2.36 3.85 17.00
C VAL A 248 -0.86 3.75 16.70
N LEU A 249 -0.49 3.79 15.42
CA LEU A 249 0.87 4.14 15.03
C LEU A 249 0.88 5.64 14.77
N ALA A 250 1.77 6.38 15.42
CA ALA A 250 1.86 7.83 15.25
C ALA A 250 2.59 8.17 13.94
N ASP A 251 1.88 8.87 13.06
CA ASP A 251 2.41 9.39 11.80
C ASP A 251 3.10 10.75 12.01
N ARG A 252 2.53 11.59 12.89
CA ARG A 252 3.01 12.94 13.22
C ARG A 252 2.81 13.20 14.71
N PHE A 253 3.76 13.91 15.34
CA PHE A 253 3.63 14.41 16.70
C PHE A 253 3.77 15.94 16.69
N GLU A 254 3.09 16.62 17.60
CA GLU A 254 3.23 18.07 17.84
C GLU A 254 3.29 18.35 19.35
N ASP A 255 4.10 19.32 19.76
CA ASP A 255 4.14 19.85 21.13
C ASP A 255 3.22 21.08 21.18
N VAL A 256 2.10 20.98 21.92
CA VAL A 256 1.07 22.03 22.03
C VAL A 256 1.23 22.78 23.37
N THR A 257 2.41 22.71 23.98
CA THR A 257 2.74 23.42 25.22
C THR A 257 2.93 24.91 24.94
N PRO A 258 2.27 25.83 25.69
CA PRO A 258 2.47 27.27 25.50
C PRO A 258 3.96 27.65 25.63
N PRO A 259 4.55 28.38 24.66
CA PRO A 259 6.00 28.60 24.62
C PRO A 259 6.52 29.42 25.80
N GLU A 260 5.66 30.23 26.43
CA GLU A 260 5.97 30.95 27.68
C GLU A 260 6.29 30.00 28.83
N ARG A 261 5.58 28.87 28.95
CA ARG A 261 5.85 27.87 30.01
C ARG A 261 7.20 27.20 29.79
N VAL A 262 7.51 26.85 28.54
CA VAL A 262 8.80 26.25 28.16
C VAL A 262 9.96 27.23 28.38
N ARG A 263 9.76 28.54 28.16
CA ARG A 263 10.74 29.60 28.47
C ARG A 263 10.98 29.78 29.97
N LEU A 264 9.95 29.58 30.81
CA LEU A 264 10.06 29.67 32.27
C LEU A 264 10.68 28.42 32.89
N ASP A 265 10.29 27.23 32.43
CA ASP A 265 10.92 25.96 32.78
C ASP A 265 10.99 25.03 31.55
N ASN A 266 12.20 24.80 31.04
CA ASN A 266 12.44 23.90 29.92
C ASN A 266 12.01 22.45 30.19
N LYS A 267 11.91 22.05 31.46
CA LYS A 267 11.60 20.70 31.95
C LYS A 267 10.16 20.54 32.44
N CYS A 268 9.28 21.51 32.18
CA CYS A 268 7.86 21.41 32.53
C CYS A 268 7.16 20.24 31.81
N ASP A 269 6.08 19.71 32.41
CA ASP A 269 5.21 18.73 31.76
C ASP A 269 4.59 19.29 30.47
N ARG A 270 4.63 18.50 29.39
CA ARG A 270 4.27 18.97 28.03
C ARG A 270 3.02 18.32 27.47
N ASN A 271 2.21 19.12 26.79
CA ASN A 271 0.97 18.69 26.13
C ASN A 271 1.25 18.23 24.70
N ILE A 272 1.51 16.94 24.52
CA ILE A 272 1.82 16.36 23.21
C ILE A 272 0.54 15.90 22.50
N THR A 273 0.36 16.28 21.23
CA THR A 273 -0.67 15.72 20.34
C THR A 273 -0.06 14.72 19.38
N LEU A 274 -0.69 13.53 19.28
CA LEU A 274 -0.26 12.44 18.39
C LEU A 274 -1.32 12.19 17.32
N TYR A 275 -0.91 12.30 16.06
CA TYR A 275 -1.73 12.03 14.88
C TYR A 275 -1.37 10.68 14.29
N GLY A 276 -2.37 9.88 13.91
CA GLY A 276 -2.14 8.57 13.31
C GLY A 276 -3.43 7.80 13.07
N TYR A 277 -3.33 6.70 12.32
CA TYR A 277 -4.49 5.84 12.04
C TYR A 277 -4.83 4.95 13.24
N LEU A 278 -6.10 4.93 13.63
CA LEU A 278 -6.62 4.01 14.64
C LEU A 278 -6.71 2.58 14.10
N ARG A 279 -6.32 1.60 14.91
CA ARG A 279 -6.17 0.18 14.54
C ARG A 279 -6.74 -0.73 15.61
N GLY A 280 -7.20 -1.90 15.18
CA GLY A 280 -7.76 -2.92 16.06
C GLY A 280 -9.16 -2.59 16.53
N CYS A 281 -9.31 -2.15 17.78
CA CYS A 281 -10.59 -1.74 18.36
C CYS A 281 -10.79 -0.21 18.37
N ASN A 282 -12.04 0.21 18.59
CA ASN A 282 -12.40 1.60 18.77
C ASN A 282 -11.87 2.13 20.12
N LEU A 283 -11.21 3.29 20.09
CA LEU A 283 -10.76 4.01 21.29
C LEU A 283 -11.94 4.68 22.01
N LYS A 284 -11.87 4.81 23.34
CA LYS A 284 -12.88 5.50 24.16
C LYS A 284 -12.25 6.71 24.84
N LYS A 285 -13.02 7.77 25.07
CA LYS A 285 -12.57 8.91 25.88
C LYS A 285 -12.25 8.45 27.31
N GLY A 286 -11.14 8.92 27.87
CA GLY A 286 -10.70 8.56 29.23
C GLY A 286 -10.04 7.18 29.40
N THR A 287 -9.73 6.44 28.32
CA THR A 287 -8.87 5.26 28.45
C THR A 287 -7.43 5.65 28.79
N LYS A 288 -6.77 4.84 29.62
CA LYS A 288 -5.31 4.88 29.75
C LYS A 288 -4.65 4.41 28.45
N VAL A 289 -3.51 5.00 28.10
CA VAL A 289 -2.71 4.70 26.92
C VAL A 289 -1.26 4.51 27.36
N HIS A 290 -0.66 3.38 26.99
CA HIS A 290 0.76 3.15 27.14
C HIS A 290 1.49 3.68 25.89
N ILE A 291 2.43 4.60 26.08
CA ILE A 291 3.35 5.05 25.03
C ILE A 291 4.65 4.27 25.21
N ALA A 292 4.95 3.40 24.24
CA ALA A 292 6.11 2.53 24.31
C ALA A 292 7.41 3.35 24.45
N GLY A 293 8.29 2.91 25.36
CA GLY A 293 9.52 3.61 25.72
C GLY A 293 9.35 4.87 26.59
N VAL A 294 8.12 5.34 26.85
CA VAL A 294 7.86 6.58 27.62
C VAL A 294 7.07 6.31 28.91
N GLY A 295 5.94 5.59 28.86
CA GLY A 295 5.16 5.24 30.05
C GLY A 295 3.64 5.23 29.86
N ASP A 296 2.93 5.12 31.00
CA ASP A 296 1.46 5.09 31.06
C ASP A 296 0.86 6.49 31.27
N TYR A 297 -0.01 6.92 30.36
CA TYR A 297 -0.67 8.23 30.39
C TYR A 297 -2.20 8.12 30.31
N ASN A 298 -2.90 9.15 30.80
CA ASN A 298 -4.35 9.26 30.67
C ASN A 298 -4.70 10.05 29.39
N LEU A 299 -5.59 9.53 28.54
CA LEU A 299 -6.00 10.22 27.32
C LEU A 299 -6.91 11.42 27.62
N ALA A 300 -6.36 12.64 27.53
CA ALA A 300 -7.09 13.89 27.74
C ALA A 300 -8.26 14.10 26.74
N GLY A 301 -8.05 13.70 25.48
CA GLY A 301 -9.07 13.78 24.44
C GLY A 301 -8.68 13.01 23.18
N ALA A 302 -9.66 12.82 22.30
CA ALA A 302 -9.46 12.28 20.96
C ALA A 302 -10.46 12.92 20.01
N THR A 303 -9.97 13.41 18.87
CA THR A 303 -10.72 14.03 17.79
C THR A 303 -10.54 13.19 16.52
N ALA A 304 -11.62 13.01 15.75
CA ALA A 304 -11.54 12.41 14.43
C ALA A 304 -11.26 13.53 13.41
N LEU A 305 -10.29 13.30 12.53
CA LEU A 305 -9.93 14.23 11.45
C LEU A 305 -10.24 13.61 10.09
N ALA A 306 -10.27 14.43 9.04
CA ALA A 306 -10.36 13.95 7.67
C ALA A 306 -9.11 13.12 7.31
N ASP A 307 -9.33 12.06 6.52
CA ASP A 307 -8.27 11.14 6.13
C ASP A 307 -7.33 11.80 5.09
N PRO A 308 -6.00 11.83 5.28
CA PRO A 308 -5.07 12.49 4.36
C PRO A 308 -4.74 11.63 3.12
N CYS A 309 -5.19 10.38 3.06
CA CYS A 309 -5.03 9.48 1.91
C CYS A 309 -6.31 8.66 1.70
N PRO A 310 -7.46 9.29 1.40
CA PRO A 310 -8.75 8.61 1.30
C PRO A 310 -8.75 7.55 0.20
N LEU A 311 -9.42 6.40 0.41
CA LEU A 311 -9.56 5.41 -0.65
C LEU A 311 -10.38 5.98 -1.83
N PRO A 312 -9.87 5.89 -3.07
CA PRO A 312 -10.57 6.43 -4.23
C PRO A 312 -11.86 5.63 -4.46
N SER A 313 -12.99 6.34 -4.44
CA SER A 313 -14.34 5.76 -4.57
C SER A 313 -14.45 4.80 -5.75
N ALA A 314 -15.31 3.78 -5.61
CA ALA A 314 -15.30 2.53 -6.36
C ALA A 314 -15.79 2.62 -7.83
N ALA A 315 -15.45 3.72 -8.53
CA ALA A 315 -15.64 3.89 -9.97
C ALA A 315 -15.09 2.68 -10.74
N LYS A 316 -15.98 2.04 -11.51
CA LYS A 316 -15.86 0.67 -12.06
C LYS A 316 -14.77 0.45 -13.13
N LYS A 317 -13.80 1.37 -13.27
CA LYS A 317 -12.65 1.26 -14.20
C LYS A 317 -11.53 0.40 -13.59
N LYS A 318 -10.93 -0.47 -14.41
CA LYS A 318 -9.84 -1.40 -14.05
C LYS A 318 -8.51 -0.65 -13.93
N GLY A 319 -7.97 -0.55 -12.73
CA GLY A 319 -6.73 0.18 -12.42
C GLY A 319 -6.95 1.41 -11.53
N LEU A 320 -5.84 1.96 -11.02
CA LEU A 320 -5.75 3.16 -10.19
C LEU A 320 -5.22 4.32 -11.06
N ARG A 321 -5.91 5.45 -11.10
CA ARG A 321 -5.46 6.65 -11.86
C ARG A 321 -4.24 7.27 -11.18
N ASP A 322 -3.42 8.02 -11.92
CA ASP A 322 -2.26 8.67 -11.32
C ASP A 322 -2.64 9.73 -10.27
N LYS A 323 -3.74 10.48 -10.50
CA LYS A 323 -4.34 11.38 -9.48
C LYS A 323 -4.86 10.66 -8.22
N GLU A 324 -4.96 9.34 -8.23
CA GLU A 324 -5.42 8.51 -7.08
C GLU A 324 -4.25 7.88 -6.30
N LYS A 325 -2.99 8.12 -6.72
CA LYS A 325 -1.76 7.58 -6.09
C LYS A 325 -1.24 8.50 -4.99
N LEU A 326 -2.13 8.88 -4.09
CA LEU A 326 -1.82 9.73 -2.94
C LEU A 326 -0.84 9.02 -1.99
N PHE A 327 0.00 9.82 -1.32
CA PHE A 327 0.84 9.40 -0.23
C PHE A 327 0.91 10.47 0.85
N TYR A 328 1.12 10.03 2.09
CA TYR A 328 1.20 10.85 3.28
C TYR A 328 2.42 10.42 4.08
N ALA A 329 3.34 11.36 4.30
CA ALA A 329 4.67 11.09 4.85
C ALA A 329 5.17 12.30 5.66
N PRO A 330 4.44 12.74 6.70
CA PRO A 330 4.60 14.07 7.32
C PRO A 330 5.96 14.30 8.00
N MET A 331 6.71 13.23 8.30
CA MET A 331 8.04 13.26 8.90
C MET A 331 9.18 13.02 7.88
N SER A 332 8.86 12.70 6.63
CA SER A 332 9.84 12.43 5.55
C SER A 332 9.93 13.61 4.58
N GLY A 333 11.00 13.65 3.77
CA GLY A 333 11.14 14.66 2.71
C GLY A 333 10.12 14.46 1.58
N ILE A 334 9.10 15.33 1.49
CA ILE A 334 8.08 15.27 0.44
C ILE A 334 8.57 16.11 -0.74
N GLY A 335 9.17 15.41 -1.71
CA GLY A 335 9.96 16.07 -2.76
C GLY A 335 11.19 16.69 -2.12
N ASP A 336 11.26 18.02 -2.18
CA ASP A 336 12.40 18.80 -1.70
C ASP A 336 12.10 19.58 -0.40
N LEU A 337 10.89 19.44 0.15
CA LEU A 337 10.51 19.99 1.46
C LEU A 337 10.71 18.95 2.57
N VAL A 338 11.42 19.34 3.63
CA VAL A 338 11.59 18.57 4.86
C VAL A 338 11.03 19.38 6.03
N TYR A 339 10.04 18.82 6.72
CA TYR A 339 9.48 19.40 7.94
C TYR A 339 10.29 18.98 9.16
N ASP A 340 10.76 19.96 9.93
CA ASP A 340 11.14 19.79 11.34
C ASP A 340 10.04 20.42 12.22
N LYS A 341 10.18 20.37 13.55
CA LYS A 341 9.17 20.85 14.51
C LYS A 341 8.77 22.30 14.30
N ASP A 342 9.77 23.16 14.16
CA ASP A 342 9.63 24.62 14.19
C ASP A 342 10.05 25.28 12.87
N ALA A 343 10.49 24.50 11.88
CA ALA A 343 11.09 24.97 10.63
C ALA A 343 10.75 24.06 9.44
N VAL A 344 10.69 24.65 8.25
CA VAL A 344 10.55 23.93 6.97
C VAL A 344 11.80 24.18 6.14
N TYR A 345 12.58 23.12 5.91
CA TYR A 345 13.75 23.17 5.04
C TYR A 345 13.34 22.87 3.61
N ILE A 346 13.82 23.65 2.64
CA ILE A 346 13.52 23.47 1.21
C ILE A 346 14.84 23.34 0.44
N ASN A 347 15.07 22.17 -0.15
CA ASN A 347 16.31 21.83 -0.87
C ASN A 347 16.17 22.13 -2.38
N ILE A 348 16.20 23.42 -2.75
CA ILE A 348 16.22 23.86 -4.14
C ILE A 348 17.68 23.87 -4.63
N ASN A 349 17.97 23.28 -5.80
CA ASN A 349 19.32 23.31 -6.39
C ASN A 349 19.78 24.77 -6.63
N ASP A 350 21.02 25.10 -6.26
CA ASP A 350 21.59 26.45 -6.32
C ASP A 350 21.47 27.12 -7.70
N HIS A 351 21.46 26.35 -8.80
CA HIS A 351 21.26 26.87 -10.15
C HIS A 351 19.88 27.52 -10.40
N PHE A 352 18.93 27.37 -9.49
CA PHE A 352 17.62 28.02 -9.51
C PHE A 352 17.41 29.01 -8.35
N VAL A 353 18.44 29.29 -7.53
CA VAL A 353 18.33 30.15 -6.34
C VAL A 353 19.33 31.30 -6.40
N GLN A 354 18.81 32.52 -6.41
CA GLN A 354 19.59 33.73 -6.12
C GLN A 354 19.44 34.08 -4.64
N TYR A 355 20.47 33.83 -3.85
CA TYR A 355 20.48 34.18 -2.43
C TYR A 355 20.62 35.70 -2.26
N SER A 356 19.78 36.32 -1.42
CA SER A 356 19.83 37.77 -1.22
C SER A 356 21.07 38.21 -0.42
N ASN A 357 21.50 37.40 0.54
CA ASN A 357 22.73 37.57 1.31
C ASN A 357 23.88 36.75 0.71
N VAL A 358 24.50 37.24 -0.36
CA VAL A 358 25.84 36.80 -0.76
C VAL A 358 26.84 37.71 -0.05
N ASP A 359 27.74 37.14 0.76
CA ASP A 359 28.91 37.89 1.25
C ASP A 359 29.77 38.33 0.04
N ASN A 360 30.08 39.62 -0.08
CA ASN A 360 30.84 40.25 -1.19
C ASN A 360 32.34 39.84 -1.24
N LYS A 361 32.64 38.56 -1.05
CA LYS A 361 33.98 37.96 -1.01
C LYS A 361 34.17 36.84 -2.05
N ASN A 362 33.08 36.31 -2.61
CA ASN A 362 33.07 35.16 -3.53
C ASN A 362 32.44 35.47 -4.91
N GLU A 363 32.60 36.69 -5.43
CA GLU A 363 31.99 37.14 -6.70
C GLU A 363 32.47 36.39 -7.96
N SER A 364 33.53 35.59 -7.87
CA SER A 364 34.30 35.10 -9.02
C SER A 364 33.80 33.81 -9.69
N MET A 365 32.75 33.15 -9.17
CA MET A 365 32.40 31.76 -9.58
C MET A 365 30.92 31.51 -9.96
N ALA A 366 30.06 32.54 -10.08
CA ALA A 366 28.61 32.35 -10.29
C ALA A 366 27.96 33.13 -11.45
N HIS A 367 28.65 34.04 -12.15
CA HIS A 367 28.05 34.83 -13.24
C HIS A 367 27.84 34.02 -14.53
N LYS A 368 26.74 33.26 -14.56
CA LYS A 368 26.10 32.72 -15.78
C LYS A 368 24.60 33.09 -15.89
N GLY A 369 24.22 34.21 -15.30
CA GLY A 369 23.03 34.98 -15.65
C GLY A 369 23.43 36.24 -16.45
N LYS A 370 22.47 36.85 -17.16
CA LYS A 370 22.63 38.18 -17.76
C LYS A 370 22.56 39.27 -16.69
N ASP A 371 22.63 40.53 -17.13
CA ASP A 371 22.64 41.75 -16.30
C ASP A 371 21.64 41.70 -15.13
N GLN A 372 22.04 42.25 -13.97
CA GLN A 372 21.29 42.20 -12.70
C GLN A 372 19.78 42.37 -12.90
N ASP A 373 19.03 41.28 -12.74
CA ASP A 373 17.59 41.29 -13.00
C ASP A 373 16.90 42.32 -12.11
N VAL A 374 16.10 43.21 -12.72
CA VAL A 374 15.39 44.28 -12.00
C VAL A 374 14.50 43.70 -10.89
N GLY A 375 13.98 42.49 -11.09
CA GLY A 375 13.25 41.73 -10.07
C GLY A 375 14.11 41.28 -8.88
N GLU A 376 15.36 40.84 -9.10
CA GLU A 376 16.27 40.45 -8.01
C GLU A 376 16.63 41.67 -7.14
N SER A 377 16.95 42.80 -7.79
CA SER A 377 17.22 44.07 -7.14
C SER A 377 16.01 44.60 -6.35
N LEU A 378 14.81 44.49 -6.94
CA LEU A 378 13.55 44.86 -6.28
C LEU A 378 13.26 43.99 -5.05
N VAL A 379 13.44 42.66 -5.13
CA VAL A 379 13.24 41.75 -3.98
C VAL A 379 14.27 42.02 -2.89
N LYS A 380 15.55 42.21 -3.22
CA LYS A 380 16.60 42.61 -2.27
C LYS A 380 16.28 43.95 -1.59
N SER A 381 15.72 44.91 -2.32
CA SER A 381 15.25 46.18 -1.78
C SER A 381 14.10 45.96 -0.79
N LEU A 382 13.02 45.29 -1.23
CA LEU A 382 11.80 45.03 -0.43
C LEU A 382 12.10 44.24 0.85
N GLN A 383 12.97 43.23 0.81
CA GLN A 383 13.35 42.46 2.01
C GLN A 383 13.96 43.33 3.13
N ASN A 384 14.58 44.47 2.77
CA ASN A 384 15.25 45.36 3.69
C ASN A 384 14.40 46.59 4.11
N THR A 385 13.16 46.73 3.63
CA THR A 385 12.33 47.89 3.97
C THR A 385 11.70 47.75 5.35
N LYS A 386 12.07 48.65 6.28
CA LYS A 386 11.55 48.69 7.66
C LYS A 386 10.21 49.44 7.84
N TYR A 387 9.85 50.25 6.85
CA TYR A 387 8.63 51.07 6.83
C TYR A 387 7.68 50.54 5.75
N SER A 388 6.37 50.67 5.98
CA SER A 388 5.37 50.30 4.97
C SER A 388 5.46 51.18 3.72
N ILE A 389 4.73 50.83 2.67
CA ILE A 389 4.67 51.67 1.46
C ILE A 389 3.94 52.98 1.80
N ASP A 390 2.84 52.90 2.56
CA ASP A 390 2.04 54.06 2.95
C ASP A 390 2.81 55.02 3.86
N GLU A 391 3.53 54.51 4.86
CA GLU A 391 4.37 55.32 5.75
C GLU A 391 5.52 56.01 5.00
N LYS A 392 5.97 55.46 3.87
CA LYS A 392 6.90 56.14 2.96
C LYS A 392 6.21 57.17 2.07
N LEU A 393 4.96 56.94 1.67
CA LEU A 393 4.18 57.87 0.86
C LEU A 393 3.80 59.12 1.66
N GLU A 394 3.36 58.96 2.91
CA GLU A 394 3.12 60.06 3.87
C GLU A 394 4.39 60.91 4.11
N LYS A 395 5.56 60.25 4.12
CA LYS A 395 6.87 60.91 4.24
C LYS A 395 7.43 61.39 2.89
N SER A 396 6.71 61.20 1.77
CA SER A 396 7.12 61.64 0.44
C SER A 396 6.36 62.89 0.01
N PHE A 397 7.10 64.00 -0.11
CA PHE A 397 6.53 65.29 -0.47
C PHE A 397 6.30 65.38 -1.99
N ILE A 398 5.03 65.45 -2.41
CA ILE A 398 4.67 65.71 -3.81
C ILE A 398 4.89 67.20 -4.12
N SER A 399 5.96 67.53 -4.82
CA SER A 399 6.25 68.90 -5.24
C SER A 399 5.38 69.30 -6.44
N LEU A 400 4.22 69.93 -6.17
CA LEU A 400 3.25 70.31 -7.19
C LEU A 400 3.66 71.52 -8.06
N PHE A 401 4.64 72.32 -7.61
CA PHE A 401 5.15 73.47 -8.36
C PHE A 401 6.66 73.61 -8.19
N SER A 402 7.36 74.13 -9.21
CA SER A 402 8.82 74.31 -9.25
C SER A 402 9.38 75.40 -8.31
N ARG A 403 8.58 75.86 -7.35
CA ARG A 403 8.94 76.83 -6.32
C ARG A 403 8.42 76.30 -4.97
N ASN A 404 9.35 75.89 -4.12
CA ASN A 404 9.08 75.01 -2.98
C ASN A 404 7.97 75.53 -2.03
N ALA A 405 6.96 74.70 -1.81
CA ALA A 405 6.08 74.74 -0.65
C ALA A 405 5.92 73.30 -0.16
N ASN A 406 6.64 72.93 0.91
CA ASN A 406 6.63 71.57 1.44
C ASN A 406 5.41 71.40 2.36
N ILE A 407 4.45 70.58 1.96
CA ILE A 407 3.24 70.26 2.74
C ILE A 407 3.38 68.82 3.23
N SER A 408 3.41 68.59 4.55
CA SER A 408 3.24 67.25 5.12
C SER A 408 1.75 66.88 5.17
N SER A 409 1.43 65.59 4.98
CA SER A 409 0.05 65.08 4.96
C SER A 409 -0.65 65.09 6.33
N GLU A 410 0.04 65.47 7.40
CA GLU A 410 -0.50 65.56 8.76
C GLU A 410 -1.46 66.76 8.95
N ALA A 411 -1.45 67.74 8.04
CA ALA A 411 -2.11 69.04 8.21
C ALA A 411 -3.62 69.10 7.87
N GLN A 412 -4.34 67.96 7.78
CA GLN A 412 -5.77 67.94 7.41
C GLN A 412 -6.72 67.16 8.33
N ASN A 413 -6.25 66.55 9.42
CA ASN A 413 -7.12 65.75 10.32
C ASN A 413 -7.58 66.45 11.61
N ASP A 414 -7.03 67.62 11.97
CA ASP A 414 -7.40 68.35 13.19
C ASP A 414 -7.87 69.79 12.90
N ALA A 415 -9.15 69.93 12.54
CA ALA A 415 -9.86 71.22 12.50
C ALA A 415 -11.38 71.03 12.67
N LYS A 416 -11.84 70.92 13.92
CA LYS A 416 -13.26 71.08 14.26
C LYS A 416 -13.55 72.51 14.72
N ASP A 417 -14.74 72.97 14.32
CA ASP A 417 -15.54 74.04 14.92
C ASP A 417 -14.87 75.43 15.11
N ASN A 418 -15.33 76.44 14.35
CA ASN A 418 -16.28 77.43 14.88
C ASN A 418 -16.69 78.52 13.86
N HIS A 419 -18.00 78.85 13.84
CA HIS A 419 -18.62 80.17 13.61
C HIS A 419 -18.34 80.97 12.30
N GLU A 420 -19.27 81.74 11.72
CA GLU A 420 -20.68 82.05 12.06
C GLU A 420 -21.49 82.44 10.79
N SER A 421 -22.81 82.46 10.88
CA SER A 421 -23.75 82.80 9.81
C SER A 421 -23.98 84.31 9.60
N VAL A 422 -24.17 84.75 8.34
CA VAL A 422 -25.16 85.80 8.02
C VAL A 422 -25.95 85.44 6.75
N ASP A 423 -27.26 85.46 6.92
CA ASP A 423 -28.37 85.33 5.98
C ASP A 423 -28.35 86.26 4.74
N HIS A 424 -28.69 85.71 3.57
CA HIS A 424 -29.53 86.43 2.60
C HIS A 424 -30.49 85.50 1.86
N SER A 425 -31.73 85.95 1.71
CA SER A 425 -32.89 85.12 1.36
C SER A 425 -33.38 85.32 -0.07
N HIS A 426 -34.10 84.32 -0.60
CA HIS A 426 -35.35 84.55 -1.34
C HIS A 426 -36.19 83.26 -1.42
N ASN A 427 -37.51 83.41 -1.23
CA ASN A 427 -38.47 82.30 -1.10
C ASN A 427 -38.82 81.63 -2.44
N LEU A 428 -39.27 80.37 -2.39
CA LEU A 428 -40.56 79.94 -2.95
C LEU A 428 -40.96 78.53 -2.45
N GLU A 429 -42.16 78.42 -1.89
CA GLU A 429 -42.87 77.21 -1.42
C GLU A 429 -43.90 76.71 -2.48
N PRO A 430 -44.66 75.61 -2.27
CA PRO A 430 -44.31 74.27 -1.76
C PRO A 430 -44.93 73.15 -2.66
N ASN A 431 -44.87 71.85 -2.28
CA ASN A 431 -46.06 71.14 -1.73
C ASN A 431 -45.81 69.64 -1.35
N GLU A 432 -46.69 69.17 -0.46
CA GLU A 432 -46.90 67.88 0.24
C GLU A 432 -46.55 66.51 -0.42
N SER A 433 -46.16 65.60 0.49
CA SER A 433 -46.55 64.16 0.61
C SER A 433 -45.88 63.07 -0.27
N GLY A 434 -45.54 61.95 0.39
CA GLY A 434 -45.02 60.70 -0.18
C GLY A 434 -44.21 59.91 0.87
N GLU A 435 -44.57 58.66 1.15
CA GLU A 435 -44.00 57.86 2.25
C GLU A 435 -43.10 56.69 1.78
N GLU A 436 -42.22 56.23 2.69
CA GLU A 436 -41.62 54.88 2.83
C GLU A 436 -40.50 54.36 1.87
N SER A 437 -39.48 53.78 2.55
CA SER A 437 -38.68 52.58 2.21
C SER A 437 -37.39 52.63 1.33
N ASP A 438 -36.29 52.24 1.99
CA ASP A 438 -35.16 51.37 1.61
C ASP A 438 -34.37 51.50 0.28
N ALA A 439 -33.11 51.94 0.46
CA ALA A 439 -31.82 51.31 0.08
C ALA A 439 -31.45 51.01 -1.40
N GLU A 440 -30.16 51.17 -1.72
CA GLU A 440 -29.61 51.20 -3.09
C GLU A 440 -29.13 49.84 -3.67
N ASP A 441 -28.82 49.89 -4.96
CA ASP A 441 -28.53 48.81 -5.94
C ASP A 441 -27.17 48.05 -5.80
N LEU A 442 -26.90 47.21 -6.83
CA LEU A 442 -25.63 46.63 -7.28
C LEU A 442 -25.24 45.27 -6.66
N ASP A 443 -24.75 44.26 -7.40
CA ASP A 443 -24.58 44.03 -8.86
C ASP A 443 -24.41 42.50 -9.11
N GLY A 444 -24.50 42.03 -10.37
CA GLY A 444 -24.07 40.67 -10.78
C GLY A 444 -25.07 39.90 -11.67
N SER A 445 -24.83 39.87 -12.97
CA SER A 445 -25.75 39.30 -13.98
C SER A 445 -25.41 37.88 -14.49
N GLU A 446 -26.47 37.16 -14.90
CA GLU A 446 -26.56 36.26 -16.08
C GLU A 446 -25.56 35.08 -16.26
N SER A 447 -25.70 34.26 -17.32
CA SER A 447 -26.82 33.31 -17.58
C SER A 447 -26.39 32.21 -18.57
N THR A 448 -27.14 31.11 -18.60
CA THR A 448 -27.13 29.93 -19.50
C THR A 448 -26.56 30.05 -20.93
N ASP A 449 -25.81 29.00 -21.30
CA ASP A 449 -25.88 28.18 -22.53
C ASP A 449 -25.95 28.82 -23.94
N GLU A 450 -25.02 28.44 -24.84
CA GLU A 450 -25.34 27.63 -26.05
C GLU A 450 -24.08 27.09 -26.76
N ASP A 451 -24.25 26.08 -27.63
CA ASP A 451 -23.20 25.47 -28.49
C ASP A 451 -23.11 26.18 -29.85
N GLU A 452 -21.90 26.31 -30.43
CA GLU A 452 -21.73 26.45 -31.89
C GLU A 452 -20.36 25.92 -32.35
N ALA A 453 -20.21 25.57 -33.63
CA ALA A 453 -19.03 24.91 -34.19
C ALA A 453 -18.75 25.32 -35.65
N ALA A 454 -17.60 25.98 -35.90
CA ALA A 454 -17.10 26.22 -37.26
C ALA A 454 -15.56 26.20 -37.37
N GLN A 455 -15.09 25.80 -38.55
CA GLN A 455 -13.69 25.72 -38.96
C GLN A 455 -13.17 27.05 -39.54
N LYS A 456 -11.89 27.36 -39.31
CA LYS A 456 -10.86 27.85 -40.28
C LYS A 456 -9.61 28.24 -39.50
N ASP A 457 -8.42 27.69 -39.72
CA ASP A 457 -7.56 27.62 -40.92
C ASP A 457 -6.60 28.81 -41.09
N ALA A 458 -5.32 28.44 -41.29
CA ALA A 458 -4.29 29.10 -42.08
C ALA A 458 -3.48 30.32 -41.54
N LEU A 459 -2.19 30.05 -41.24
CA LEU A 459 -0.98 30.81 -41.65
C LEU A 459 -0.71 32.19 -40.95
N VAL A 460 0.52 32.73 -40.81
CA VAL A 460 1.87 32.33 -41.29
C VAL A 460 3.02 32.93 -40.42
N ASN A 461 4.14 32.20 -40.31
CA ASN A 461 5.56 32.57 -39.97
C ASN A 461 5.90 33.47 -38.74
N GLY A 462 7.13 33.46 -38.20
CA GLY A 462 8.35 32.69 -38.54
C GLY A 462 9.20 32.39 -37.28
N GLU A 463 10.04 31.34 -37.26
CA GLU A 463 11.47 31.33 -37.65
C GLU A 463 12.42 31.71 -36.47
N SER A 464 13.58 31.06 -36.23
CA SER A 464 14.32 30.00 -36.97
C SER A 464 15.34 29.24 -36.06
N ASP A 465 16.14 28.36 -36.69
CA ASP A 465 17.41 27.74 -36.23
C ASP A 465 17.31 26.45 -35.34
N SER A 466 18.04 25.34 -35.57
CA SER A 466 19.09 25.02 -36.59
C SER A 466 19.16 23.53 -37.00
N SER A 467 19.98 23.23 -38.02
CA SER A 467 20.34 21.95 -38.72
C SER A 467 20.40 20.65 -37.88
N ASP A 468 19.94 19.46 -38.34
CA ASP A 468 20.43 18.54 -39.43
C ASP A 468 21.79 17.86 -39.11
N GLU A 469 22.14 16.60 -39.44
CA GLU A 469 21.76 15.55 -40.44
C GLU A 469 21.65 14.14 -39.76
N GLU A 470 21.31 12.95 -40.33
CA GLU A 470 20.39 12.40 -41.37
C GLU A 470 20.35 10.83 -41.15
N TYR A 471 19.76 10.05 -42.07
CA TYR A 471 19.69 8.57 -42.20
C TYR A 471 18.73 7.78 -41.30
N GLY A 472 17.84 6.99 -41.91
CA GLY A 472 17.09 5.92 -41.21
C GLY A 472 15.76 5.42 -41.78
N ALA A 473 15.46 5.56 -43.07
CA ALA A 473 14.12 5.33 -43.62
C ALA A 473 13.72 3.84 -43.79
N ALA A 474 12.58 3.44 -43.18
CA ALA A 474 11.81 2.25 -43.56
C ALA A 474 10.33 2.36 -43.09
N ALA A 475 9.44 2.87 -43.95
CA ALA A 475 8.02 3.05 -43.62
C ALA A 475 7.17 1.81 -43.93
N LYS A 476 6.07 1.59 -43.16
CA LYS A 476 4.82 1.02 -43.71
C LYS A 476 3.58 1.24 -42.83
N GLN A 477 2.58 1.84 -43.48
CA GLN A 477 1.12 1.65 -43.38
C GLN A 477 0.48 1.28 -42.01
N LYS A 478 -0.41 2.17 -41.56
CA LYS A 478 -1.60 1.79 -40.75
C LYS A 478 -2.52 0.90 -41.62
N VAL A 479 -3.14 -0.11 -41.01
CA VAL A 479 -4.26 -0.89 -41.57
C VAL A 479 -5.24 -1.20 -40.43
N ASP A 480 -6.54 -1.05 -40.67
CA ASP A 480 -7.56 -1.18 -39.63
C ASP A 480 -7.84 -2.64 -39.21
N PRO A 481 -7.89 -2.96 -37.90
CA PRO A 481 -7.97 -4.33 -37.41
C PRO A 481 -9.42 -4.81 -37.28
N GLN A 482 -10.12 -5.03 -38.40
CA GLN A 482 -11.55 -5.39 -38.36
C GLN A 482 -12.01 -6.59 -39.21
N ASP A 483 -11.16 -7.17 -40.05
CA ASP A 483 -11.51 -8.37 -40.83
C ASP A 483 -10.42 -9.46 -40.79
N ARG A 484 -10.55 -10.41 -39.84
CA ARG A 484 -9.90 -11.74 -39.87
C ARG A 484 -10.39 -12.76 -38.82
N MET A 485 -11.58 -12.61 -38.25
CA MET A 485 -12.14 -13.61 -37.32
C MET A 485 -12.96 -14.68 -38.04
N LYS A 486 -12.40 -15.88 -38.21
CA LYS A 486 -13.18 -17.09 -38.57
C LYS A 486 -13.55 -17.85 -37.30
N GLU A 487 -14.85 -17.93 -37.03
CA GLU A 487 -15.41 -18.71 -35.92
C GLU A 487 -15.82 -20.10 -36.43
N GLN A 488 -15.34 -21.16 -35.78
CA GLN A 488 -15.73 -22.54 -36.07
C GLN A 488 -16.28 -23.20 -34.79
N VAL A 489 -17.29 -24.06 -34.97
CA VAL A 489 -18.08 -24.63 -33.87
C VAL A 489 -17.97 -26.14 -33.90
N GLU A 490 -17.44 -26.72 -32.81
CA GLU A 490 -17.39 -28.17 -32.62
C GLU A 490 -18.32 -28.62 -31.49
N PHE A 491 -18.89 -29.82 -31.66
CA PHE A 491 -19.62 -30.51 -30.60
C PHE A 491 -18.69 -31.49 -29.89
N HIS A 492 -18.69 -31.44 -28.56
CA HIS A 492 -18.13 -32.48 -27.70
C HIS A 492 -19.02 -32.68 -26.48
N GLY A 493 -19.33 -33.93 -26.13
CA GLY A 493 -20.10 -34.28 -24.92
C GLY A 493 -21.46 -33.59 -24.79
N GLY A 494 -22.13 -33.26 -25.89
CA GLY A 494 -23.47 -32.65 -25.88
C GLY A 494 -23.52 -31.18 -25.44
N ARG A 495 -22.40 -30.45 -25.39
CA ARG A 495 -22.40 -29.01 -25.03
C ARG A 495 -21.54 -28.18 -25.98
N LEU A 496 -22.16 -27.20 -26.62
CA LEU A 496 -21.51 -26.29 -27.56
C LEU A 496 -20.40 -25.48 -26.88
N ARG A 497 -19.25 -25.35 -27.55
CA ARG A 497 -18.18 -24.40 -27.20
C ARG A 497 -17.63 -23.76 -28.47
N ARG A 498 -17.26 -22.49 -28.36
CA ARG A 498 -16.63 -21.72 -29.43
C ARG A 498 -15.20 -21.36 -29.02
N LYS A 499 -14.28 -21.31 -29.98
CA LYS A 499 -12.92 -20.78 -29.82
C LYS A 499 -12.69 -19.73 -30.92
N ALA A 500 -11.93 -18.71 -30.60
CA ALA A 500 -11.27 -17.85 -31.58
C ALA A 500 -9.77 -18.15 -31.55
N MET A 501 -9.16 -18.21 -32.73
CA MET A 501 -7.71 -18.32 -32.92
C MET A 501 -7.24 -17.12 -33.73
N PHE A 502 -6.12 -16.52 -33.34
CA PHE A 502 -5.43 -15.53 -34.17
C PHE A 502 -4.38 -16.27 -35.01
N GLY A 503 -4.37 -16.03 -36.32
CA GLY A 503 -3.53 -16.75 -37.26
C GLY A 503 -2.20 -16.05 -37.52
N ASN A 504 -1.12 -16.62 -36.98
CA ASN A 504 0.20 -16.76 -37.60
C ASN A 504 1.12 -17.48 -36.60
N ASP A 505 1.72 -18.60 -37.02
CA ASP A 505 3.15 -18.90 -36.84
C ASP A 505 3.50 -20.14 -37.70
N ILE A 506 4.79 -20.40 -37.88
CA ILE A 506 5.36 -21.13 -39.04
C ILE A 506 5.66 -22.61 -38.71
N ASP A 507 5.86 -23.43 -39.75
CA ASP A 507 6.26 -24.83 -39.66
C ASP A 507 7.46 -25.09 -38.73
N ASP A 508 7.33 -26.11 -37.88
CA ASP A 508 8.46 -26.85 -37.33
C ASP A 508 8.25 -28.35 -37.57
N LYS A 509 8.96 -28.89 -38.56
CA LYS A 509 9.09 -30.33 -38.84
C LYS A 509 10.56 -30.70 -38.78
N ASP A 510 11.03 -31.17 -37.64
CA ASP A 510 11.98 -32.30 -37.52
C ASP A 510 12.44 -32.49 -36.06
N LEU A 511 11.85 -33.44 -35.36
CA LEU A 511 12.53 -34.23 -34.32
C LEU A 511 12.00 -35.67 -34.40
N LYS A 512 12.93 -36.63 -34.46
CA LYS A 512 12.65 -38.07 -34.59
C LYS A 512 12.67 -38.78 -33.23
N ASP A 513 12.21 -40.03 -33.25
CA ASP A 513 12.22 -40.96 -32.13
C ASP A 513 13.60 -41.15 -31.50
N SER A 514 13.60 -41.21 -30.16
CA SER A 514 14.57 -41.94 -29.34
C SER A 514 13.79 -42.54 -28.17
N ASP A 515 13.46 -43.83 -28.27
CA ASP A 515 12.69 -44.57 -27.27
C ASP A 515 13.63 -45.49 -26.47
N GLU A 516 14.01 -45.07 -25.26
CA GLU A 516 14.64 -45.93 -24.26
C GLU A 516 13.91 -45.74 -22.91
N GLY A 517 13.64 -46.85 -22.22
CA GLY A 517 12.88 -46.88 -20.98
C GLY A 517 13.68 -47.37 -19.78
N SER A 518 12.96 -47.86 -18.76
CA SER A 518 13.48 -48.40 -17.49
C SER A 518 13.96 -47.35 -16.47
N GLU A 519 13.02 -46.76 -15.73
CA GLU A 519 13.22 -46.51 -14.30
C GLU A 519 12.40 -47.54 -13.51
N GLY A 520 13.05 -48.26 -12.59
CA GLY A 520 12.40 -49.20 -11.67
C GLY A 520 12.22 -48.59 -10.28
N ASP A 521 11.22 -49.06 -9.54
CA ASP A 521 11.08 -48.71 -8.12
C ASP A 521 12.19 -49.39 -7.29
N ASP A 522 13.07 -48.61 -6.66
CA ASP A 522 13.98 -49.09 -5.60
C ASP A 522 13.52 -48.55 -4.23
N ASP A 523 13.07 -49.46 -3.37
CA ASP A 523 12.44 -49.20 -2.08
C ASP A 523 13.50 -49.18 -0.96
N VAL A 524 13.92 -47.98 -0.53
CA VAL A 524 15.01 -47.83 0.46
C VAL A 524 14.51 -48.17 1.86
N GLY A 525 14.68 -49.44 2.23
CA GLY A 525 14.27 -49.98 3.53
C GLY A 525 15.02 -49.41 4.74
N ASP A 526 14.27 -49.30 5.83
CA ASP A 526 14.74 -48.91 7.17
C ASP A 526 15.75 -49.92 7.74
N GLN A 527 16.89 -49.45 8.25
CA GLN A 527 17.84 -50.26 9.03
C GLN A 527 18.38 -49.48 10.23
N SER A 528 18.04 -50.00 11.42
CA SER A 528 18.52 -49.52 12.71
C SER A 528 20.01 -49.76 12.90
N PHE A 529 20.78 -48.70 13.18
CA PHE A 529 22.13 -48.85 13.73
C PHE A 529 22.07 -49.16 15.22
N SER A 530 22.72 -50.25 15.63
CA SER A 530 22.87 -50.66 17.03
C SER A 530 24.19 -50.18 17.64
N ASP A 531 24.17 -50.06 18.96
CA ASP A 531 25.27 -49.62 19.83
C ASP A 531 26.58 -50.43 19.65
N SER A 532 27.75 -49.79 19.78
CA SER A 532 29.05 -50.47 19.92
C SER A 532 30.14 -49.60 20.57
N ASP A 533 30.41 -49.92 21.85
CA ASP A 533 31.60 -49.65 22.67
C ASP A 533 32.71 -48.71 22.14
N PHE A 534 32.84 -47.54 22.77
CA PHE A 534 34.06 -46.71 22.68
C PHE A 534 34.94 -46.88 23.93
N GLN A 535 35.89 -47.83 23.88
CA GLN A 535 36.80 -48.06 25.00
C GLN A 535 37.81 -46.91 25.18
N ARG A 536 37.93 -46.41 26.42
CA ARG A 536 39.02 -45.51 26.82
C ARG A 536 40.36 -46.22 26.73
N LYS A 537 41.34 -45.59 26.08
CA LYS A 537 42.76 -45.74 26.45
C LYS A 537 43.31 -44.40 26.92
N THR A 538 43.62 -44.33 28.21
CA THR A 538 44.55 -43.35 28.77
C THR A 538 45.97 -43.76 28.42
N GLU A 539 46.77 -42.83 27.89
CA GLU A 539 48.22 -42.94 27.88
C GLU A 539 48.84 -41.86 28.77
N MET A 540 49.74 -42.29 29.65
CA MET A 540 50.65 -41.43 30.40
C MET A 540 52.07 -41.82 30.00
N LYS A 541 52.75 -40.97 29.24
CA LYS A 541 54.18 -40.66 29.42
C LYS A 541 54.59 -39.42 28.63
#